data_AF-A0A7Z7FTX1-F1
#
_entry.id   AF-A0A7Z7FTX1-F1
#
_cell.length_a   1.000
_cell.length_b   1.000
_cell.length_c   1.000
_cell.angle_alpha   90.00
_cell.angle_beta   90.00
_cell.angle_gamma   90.00
#
_symmetry.space_group_name_H-M   'P 1'
#
loop_
_entity.id
_entity.type
_entity.pdbx_description
1 polymer ?
#
loop_
_entity_poly.entity_id
_entity_poly.type
_entity_poly.pdbx_seq_one_letter_code
_entity_poly.pdbx_strand_id
1 'polypeptide(L)'
;MIDGDLHVSGKVSTWIEGGDGHVTLVVFGDLKCGSVNNDWASIIFVSGDAIAREWVFASREDSSMVVGGDFRTPIFIGADIWVSVGGSVEMEYGYGYAVALAWFADAYGAPQIQPTFGWRELAMKLGLGQGRIREEQLIELLEERLQTTGSLFRPV
;
A
#
# COMPACT_ATOMS: atom_id res chain seq x y z
N MET A 1 -7.77 17.57 -2.25
CA MET A 1 -8.01 17.60 -0.79
C MET A 1 -9.46 17.31 -0.54
N ILE A 2 -9.75 16.41 0.41
CA ILE A 2 -11.09 16.10 0.92
C ILE A 2 -11.10 16.52 2.40
N ASP A 3 -12.09 17.31 2.79
CA ASP A 3 -12.36 17.67 4.19
C ASP A 3 -13.52 16.80 4.68
N GLY A 4 -13.23 15.82 5.54
CA GLY A 4 -14.12 14.71 5.89
C GLY A 4 -13.73 13.36 5.27
N ASP A 5 -14.64 12.39 5.36
CA ASP A 5 -14.39 11.01 4.98
C ASP A 5 -14.44 10.78 3.45
N LEU A 6 -13.55 9.92 2.96
CA LEU A 6 -13.53 9.45 1.58
C LEU A 6 -13.88 7.97 1.51
N HIS A 7 -15.07 7.67 0.99
CA HIS A 7 -15.52 6.31 0.75
C HIS A 7 -15.52 6.02 -0.76
N VAL A 8 -14.73 5.02 -1.18
CA VAL A 8 -14.65 4.55 -2.56
C VAL A 8 -14.99 3.06 -2.59
N SER A 9 -15.89 2.66 -3.48
CA SER A 9 -16.24 1.23 -3.61
C SER A 9 -15.07 0.42 -4.20
N GLY A 10 -14.39 0.99 -5.20
CA GLY A 10 -13.24 0.41 -5.88
C GLY A 10 -11.90 0.98 -5.41
N LYS A 11 -11.06 1.36 -6.37
CA LYS A 11 -9.67 1.74 -6.13
C LYS A 11 -9.48 3.25 -5.93
N VAL A 12 -8.67 3.63 -4.96
CA VAL A 12 -8.02 4.96 -4.90
C VAL A 12 -6.65 4.84 -5.54
N SER A 13 -6.38 5.67 -6.54
CA SER A 13 -5.15 5.61 -7.34
C SER A 13 -4.57 7.01 -7.47
N THR A 14 -3.27 7.16 -7.22
CA THR A 14 -2.51 8.35 -7.63
C THR A 14 -1.93 8.19 -9.04
N TRP A 15 -1.92 6.97 -9.58
CA TRP A 15 -1.68 6.72 -11.01
C TRP A 15 -2.91 7.11 -11.84
N ILE A 16 -2.67 7.84 -12.93
CA ILE A 16 -3.62 8.10 -14.02
C ILE A 16 -2.99 7.63 -15.33
N GLU A 17 -3.81 7.14 -16.27
CA GLU A 17 -3.32 6.71 -17.57
C GLU A 17 -2.61 7.86 -18.29
N GLY A 18 -1.37 7.63 -18.71
CA GLY A 18 -0.51 8.64 -19.35
C GLY A 18 0.08 9.68 -18.39
N GLY A 19 -0.13 9.56 -17.08
CA GLY A 19 0.53 10.35 -16.05
C GLY A 19 1.69 9.61 -15.38
N ASP A 20 2.58 10.38 -14.76
CA ASP A 20 3.81 9.90 -14.11
C ASP A 20 3.73 10.08 -12.57
N GLY A 21 2.53 9.91 -12.01
CA GLY A 21 2.28 10.20 -10.59
C GLY A 21 2.33 11.70 -10.26
N HIS A 22 3.10 12.09 -9.24
CA HIS A 22 3.17 13.45 -8.67
C HIS A 22 1.85 14.00 -8.12
N VAL A 23 0.98 13.11 -7.64
CA VAL A 23 -0.31 13.50 -7.07
C VAL A 23 -0.21 13.55 -5.56
N THR A 24 -0.79 14.59 -4.96
CA THR A 24 -1.02 14.64 -3.52
C THR A 24 -2.51 14.50 -3.22
N LEU A 25 -2.88 13.41 -2.55
CA LEU A 25 -4.19 13.22 -1.97
C LEU A 25 -4.12 13.45 -0.46
N VAL A 26 -4.94 14.38 0.03
CA VAL A 26 -5.11 14.64 1.47
C VAL A 26 -6.58 14.41 1.81
N VAL A 27 -6.84 13.57 2.82
CA VAL A 27 -8.15 13.27 3.39
C VAL A 27 -8.12 13.63 4.87
N PHE A 28 -8.87 14.66 5.27
CA PHE A 28 -9.06 15.04 6.67
C PHE A 28 -10.23 14.26 7.28
N GLY A 29 -10.09 12.94 7.35
CA GLY A 29 -11.10 12.00 7.81
C GLY A 29 -10.66 10.55 7.56
N ASP A 30 -11.61 9.63 7.53
CA ASP A 30 -11.37 8.23 7.21
C ASP A 30 -11.26 8.00 5.69
N LEU A 31 -10.40 7.06 5.30
CA LEU A 31 -10.35 6.49 3.96
C LEU A 31 -10.85 5.04 3.99
N LYS A 32 -11.96 4.76 3.30
CA LYS A 32 -12.46 3.39 3.10
C LYS A 32 -12.52 3.08 1.61
N CYS A 33 -11.74 2.11 1.16
CA CYS A 33 -11.65 1.75 -0.26
C CYS A 33 -11.59 0.24 -0.49
N GLY A 34 -11.76 -0.18 -1.74
CA GLY A 34 -11.42 -1.54 -2.17
C GLY A 34 -9.91 -1.72 -2.13
N SER A 35 -9.19 -0.88 -2.88
CA SER A 35 -7.72 -0.94 -2.99
C SER A 35 -7.07 0.43 -3.10
N VAL A 36 -5.77 0.50 -2.81
CA VAL A 36 -4.94 1.70 -2.98
C VAL A 36 -3.78 1.40 -3.90
N ASN A 37 -3.63 2.18 -4.97
CA ASN A 37 -2.41 2.26 -5.78
C ASN A 37 -1.74 3.61 -5.56
N ASN A 38 -0.73 3.65 -4.69
CA ASN A 38 0.11 4.82 -4.50
C ASN A 38 1.31 4.75 -5.45
N ASP A 39 1.25 5.59 -6.47
CA ASP A 39 2.15 5.65 -7.60
C ASP A 39 3.39 6.52 -7.34
N TRP A 40 4.31 6.53 -8.30
CA TRP A 40 5.59 7.25 -8.26
C TRP A 40 5.44 8.69 -7.76
N ALA A 41 6.36 9.11 -6.89
CA ALA A 41 6.49 10.48 -6.38
C ALA A 41 5.17 11.09 -5.84
N SER A 42 4.23 10.24 -5.41
CA SER A 42 2.90 10.64 -4.97
C SER A 42 2.74 10.49 -3.48
N ILE A 43 1.91 11.34 -2.90
CA ILE A 43 1.70 11.40 -1.45
C ILE A 43 0.22 11.15 -1.16
N ILE A 44 -0.06 10.18 -0.30
CA ILE A 44 -1.39 9.97 0.28
C ILE A 44 -1.30 10.25 1.78
N PHE A 45 -2.07 11.23 2.24
CA PHE A 45 -2.21 11.55 3.66
C PHE A 45 -3.67 11.37 4.09
N VAL A 46 -3.89 10.55 5.11
CA VAL A 46 -5.20 10.30 5.73
C VAL A 46 -5.08 10.64 7.21
N SER A 47 -5.87 11.58 7.74
CA SER A 47 -5.77 11.95 9.15
C SER A 47 -6.47 10.96 10.10
N GLY A 48 -7.49 10.26 9.62
CA GLY A 48 -8.23 9.22 10.35
C GLY A 48 -7.75 7.81 9.99
N ASP A 49 -8.68 6.86 9.99
CA ASP A 49 -8.39 5.46 9.68
C ASP A 49 -8.29 5.23 8.17
N ALA A 50 -7.39 4.34 7.74
CA ALA A 50 -7.28 3.91 6.35
C ALA A 50 -7.52 2.40 6.24
N ILE A 51 -8.67 2.05 5.65
CA ILE A 51 -9.12 0.65 5.48
C ILE A 51 -9.25 0.35 3.99
N ALA A 52 -8.32 -0.46 3.48
CA ALA A 52 -8.41 -1.05 2.15
C ALA A 52 -8.90 -2.50 2.29
N ARG A 53 -9.98 -2.86 1.59
CA ARG A 53 -10.60 -4.20 1.71
C ARG A 53 -9.88 -5.29 0.92
N GLU A 54 -8.96 -4.94 0.03
CA GLU A 54 -8.32 -5.86 -0.89
C GLU A 54 -6.80 -5.79 -0.78
N TRP A 55 -6.21 -4.66 -1.19
CA TRP A 55 -4.77 -4.49 -1.23
C TRP A 55 -4.36 -3.01 -1.19
N VAL A 56 -3.14 -2.76 -0.72
CA VAL A 56 -2.44 -1.47 -0.79
C VAL A 56 -1.09 -1.71 -1.45
N PHE A 57 -0.82 -0.97 -2.52
CA PHE A 57 0.47 -0.93 -3.19
C PHE A 57 1.06 0.46 -2.95
N ALA A 58 2.09 0.55 -2.12
CA ALA A 58 2.75 1.78 -1.69
C ALA A 58 4.28 1.62 -1.67
N SER A 59 4.81 0.84 -2.61
CA SER A 59 6.24 0.49 -2.68
C SER A 59 7.00 1.17 -3.79
N ARG A 60 6.48 2.25 -4.38
CA ARG A 60 7.14 2.94 -5.50
C ARG A 60 8.06 4.03 -4.99
N GLU A 61 9.18 4.23 -5.67
CA GLU A 61 10.20 5.23 -5.32
C GLU A 61 9.58 6.62 -5.14
N ASP A 62 10.12 7.36 -4.17
CA ASP A 62 9.73 8.72 -3.77
C ASP A 62 8.24 8.93 -3.44
N SER A 63 7.45 7.85 -3.33
CA SER A 63 6.07 7.92 -2.85
C SER A 63 6.02 7.99 -1.32
N SER A 64 4.89 8.41 -0.75
CA SER A 64 4.68 8.36 0.69
C SER A 64 3.23 8.10 1.02
N MET A 65 2.99 7.31 2.06
CA MET A 65 1.67 7.12 2.63
C MET A 65 1.73 7.31 4.15
N VAL A 66 0.85 8.18 4.65
CA VAL A 66 0.73 8.50 6.07
C VAL A 66 -0.72 8.35 6.50
N VAL A 67 -0.94 7.63 7.59
CA VAL A 67 -2.25 7.36 8.20
C VAL A 67 -2.21 7.82 9.66
N GLY A 68 -3.09 8.72 10.05
CA GLY A 68 -3.13 9.26 11.42
C GLY A 68 -3.77 8.29 12.41
N GLY A 69 -4.78 7.53 11.98
CA GLY A 69 -5.47 6.51 12.77
C GLY A 69 -4.97 5.09 12.50
N ASP A 70 -5.89 4.13 12.52
CA ASP A 70 -5.63 2.71 12.25
C ASP A 70 -5.43 2.44 10.75
N PHE A 71 -4.49 1.56 10.42
CA PHE A 71 -4.25 1.10 9.05
C PHE A 71 -4.56 -0.39 8.93
N ARG A 72 -5.46 -0.75 8.00
CA ARG A 72 -5.85 -2.14 7.76
C ARG A 72 -5.91 -2.49 6.28
N THR A 73 -5.27 -3.60 5.92
CA THR A 73 -5.38 -4.20 4.59
C THR A 73 -5.08 -5.71 4.60
N PRO A 74 -5.79 -6.54 3.81
CA PRO A 74 -5.42 -7.94 3.64
C PRO A 74 -4.07 -8.12 2.93
N ILE A 75 -3.71 -7.22 2.02
CA ILE A 75 -2.44 -7.28 1.27
C ILE A 75 -1.75 -5.91 1.34
N PHE A 76 -0.50 -5.89 1.78
CA PHE A 76 0.34 -4.68 1.79
C PHE A 76 1.65 -4.88 1.03
N ILE A 77 1.92 -4.01 0.07
CA ILE A 77 3.21 -3.93 -0.63
C ILE A 77 3.83 -2.57 -0.33
N GLY A 78 4.94 -2.56 0.41
CA GLY A 78 5.66 -1.37 0.86
C GLY A 78 7.11 -1.68 1.19
N ALA A 79 7.77 -2.42 0.29
CA ALA A 79 9.12 -2.95 0.50
C ALA A 79 10.21 -1.89 0.37
N ASP A 80 10.03 -0.96 -0.57
CA ASP A 80 10.93 0.18 -0.76
C ASP A 80 10.61 1.32 0.21
N ILE A 81 9.31 1.62 0.35
CA ILE A 81 8.80 2.68 1.22
C ILE A 81 7.73 2.13 2.14
N TRP A 82 7.89 2.37 3.45
CA TRP A 82 6.92 1.97 4.46
C TRP A 82 5.72 2.92 4.51
N VAL A 83 4.64 2.47 5.15
CA VAL A 83 3.53 3.35 5.56
C VAL A 83 3.75 3.83 6.99
N SER A 84 3.58 5.13 7.24
CA SER A 84 3.66 5.70 8.59
C SER A 84 2.28 5.76 9.22
N VAL A 85 2.09 5.15 10.40
CA VAL A 85 0.77 4.93 11.00
C VAL A 85 0.70 5.42 12.45
N GLY A 86 -0.28 6.24 12.78
CA GLY A 86 -0.46 6.78 14.14
C GLY A 86 -1.17 5.82 15.10
N GLY A 87 -2.05 4.96 14.58
CA GLY A 87 -2.78 3.93 15.32
C GLY A 87 -2.18 2.53 15.18
N SER A 88 -3.06 1.53 15.21
CA SER A 88 -2.74 0.12 15.02
C SER A 88 -2.57 -0.24 13.54
N VAL A 89 -1.86 -1.34 13.29
CA VAL A 89 -1.59 -1.83 11.94
C VAL A 89 -2.01 -3.28 11.83
N GLU A 90 -2.89 -3.57 10.88
CA GLU A 90 -3.29 -4.92 10.49
C GLU A 90 -2.96 -5.17 9.03
N MET A 91 -1.94 -6.01 8.80
CA MET A 91 -1.52 -6.45 7.46
C MET A 91 -1.44 -7.97 7.45
N GLU A 92 -2.32 -8.64 6.69
CA GLU A 92 -2.38 -10.10 6.70
C GLU A 92 -1.26 -10.71 5.85
N TYR A 93 -1.19 -10.36 4.57
CA TYR A 93 -0.12 -10.78 3.65
C TYR A 93 0.66 -9.56 3.18
N GLY A 94 1.95 -9.69 2.92
CA GLY A 94 2.66 -8.58 2.32
C GLY A 94 4.14 -8.76 2.07
N TYR A 95 4.71 -7.71 1.51
CA TYR A 95 6.14 -7.53 1.34
C TYR A 95 6.49 -6.06 1.63
N GLY A 96 7.25 -5.85 2.70
CA GLY A 96 7.48 -4.53 3.28
C GLY A 96 7.02 -4.43 4.74
N TYR A 97 6.89 -3.20 5.23
CA TYR A 97 6.54 -2.95 6.63
C TYR A 97 5.87 -1.58 6.82
N ALA A 98 5.26 -1.41 8.00
CA ALA A 98 4.80 -0.13 8.49
C ALA A 98 5.68 0.36 9.65
N VAL A 99 5.66 1.67 9.90
CA VAL A 99 6.35 2.31 11.02
C VAL A 99 5.36 3.14 11.80
N ALA A 100 5.44 3.09 13.13
CA ALA A 100 4.62 3.94 13.97
C ALA A 100 5.02 5.43 13.81
N LEU A 101 4.04 6.29 13.50
CA LEU A 101 4.23 7.72 13.24
C LEU A 101 4.87 8.46 14.42
N ALA A 102 4.74 7.93 15.65
CA ALA A 102 5.40 8.45 16.84
C ALA A 102 6.94 8.50 16.72
N TRP A 103 7.54 7.72 15.81
CA TRP A 103 8.97 7.71 15.51
C TRP A 103 9.37 8.73 14.43
N PHE A 104 8.56 9.76 14.16
CA PHE A 104 8.83 10.76 13.11
C PHE A 104 10.22 11.43 13.18
N ALA A 105 10.84 11.48 14.36
CA ALA A 105 12.18 12.05 14.52
C ALA A 105 13.32 11.11 14.08
N ASP A 106 13.07 9.79 14.06
CA ASP A 106 14.00 8.77 13.59
C ASP A 106 13.22 7.55 13.06
N ALA A 107 12.63 7.71 11.87
CA ALA A 107 11.82 6.65 11.27
C ALA A 107 12.66 5.43 10.85
N TYR A 108 13.94 5.63 10.52
CA TYR A 108 14.84 4.54 10.12
C TYR A 108 15.26 3.65 11.31
N GLY A 109 15.35 4.22 12.51
CA GLY A 109 15.60 3.47 13.75
C GLY A 109 14.34 2.84 14.36
N ALA A 110 13.16 3.07 13.78
CA ALA A 110 11.91 2.64 14.37
C ALA A 110 11.68 1.12 14.27
N PRO A 111 11.04 0.49 15.27
CA PRO A 111 10.57 -0.88 15.17
C PRO A 111 9.61 -1.06 13.99
N GLN A 112 9.89 -2.04 13.13
CA GLN A 112 9.08 -2.35 11.97
C GLN A 112 7.87 -3.21 12.36
N ILE A 113 6.69 -2.85 11.84
CA ILE A 113 5.49 -3.68 11.93
C ILE A 113 5.35 -4.43 10.61
N GLN A 114 5.51 -5.75 10.66
CA GLN A 114 5.51 -6.60 9.46
C GLN A 114 4.12 -7.23 9.21
N PRO A 115 3.81 -7.61 7.96
CA PRO A 115 2.67 -8.45 7.66
C PRO A 115 2.74 -9.80 8.40
N THR A 116 1.58 -10.38 8.68
CA THR A 116 1.47 -11.69 9.36
C THR A 116 2.10 -12.82 8.52
N PHE A 117 1.86 -12.78 7.21
CA PHE A 117 2.40 -13.69 6.23
C PHE A 117 3.28 -12.93 5.23
N GLY A 118 4.49 -13.43 5.02
CA GLY A 118 5.49 -12.77 4.19
C GLY A 118 5.28 -12.96 2.69
N TRP A 119 6.31 -12.57 1.95
CA TRP A 119 6.28 -12.48 0.50
C TRP A 119 6.02 -13.81 -0.21
N ARG A 120 6.44 -14.94 0.39
CA ARG A 120 6.27 -16.28 -0.19
C ARG A 120 4.81 -16.70 -0.16
N GLU A 121 4.17 -16.53 0.98
CA GLU A 121 2.75 -16.80 1.19
C GLU A 121 1.90 -15.87 0.33
N LEU A 122 2.27 -14.59 0.25
CA LEU A 122 1.65 -13.64 -0.67
C LEU A 122 1.73 -14.11 -2.13
N ALA A 123 2.92 -14.53 -2.59
CA ALA A 123 3.11 -15.01 -3.95
C ALA A 123 2.22 -16.21 -4.27
N MET A 124 2.15 -17.18 -3.35
CA MET A 124 1.23 -18.32 -3.48
C MET A 124 -0.23 -17.87 -3.54
N LYS A 125 -0.65 -16.97 -2.65
CA LYS A 125 -2.02 -16.41 -2.62
C LYS A 125 -2.40 -15.72 -3.93
N LEU A 126 -1.47 -14.98 -4.52
CA LEU A 126 -1.66 -14.27 -5.79
C LEU A 126 -1.47 -15.17 -7.01
N GLY A 127 -1.17 -16.46 -6.82
CA GLY A 127 -0.86 -17.39 -7.91
C GLY A 127 0.34 -16.92 -8.74
N LEU A 128 1.30 -16.25 -8.11
CA LEU A 128 2.59 -15.90 -8.70
C LEU A 128 3.52 -17.11 -8.58
N GLY A 129 4.09 -17.56 -9.70
CA GLY A 129 5.13 -18.57 -9.67
C GLY A 129 4.67 -20.02 -9.67
N GLN A 130 4.04 -20.48 -10.75
CA GLN A 130 3.90 -21.91 -11.06
C GLN A 130 5.26 -22.65 -11.25
N GLY A 131 6.40 -22.11 -10.78
CA GLY A 131 7.74 -22.66 -11.01
C GLY A 131 8.91 -22.16 -10.15
N ARG A 132 8.69 -21.52 -8.99
CA ARG A 132 9.70 -20.87 -8.10
C ARG A 132 10.10 -19.45 -8.54
N ILE A 133 9.41 -18.44 -8.00
CA ILE A 133 9.89 -17.06 -8.07
C ILE A 133 10.95 -16.81 -6.99
N ARG A 134 11.92 -15.94 -7.29
CA ARG A 134 12.83 -15.37 -6.28
C ARG A 134 12.21 -14.10 -5.69
N GLU A 135 12.67 -13.71 -4.50
CA GLU A 135 12.20 -12.51 -3.80
C GLU A 135 12.41 -11.25 -4.63
N GLU A 136 13.57 -11.14 -5.28
CA GLU A 136 13.91 -9.97 -6.11
C GLU A 136 12.95 -9.77 -7.29
N GLN A 137 12.26 -10.82 -7.72
CA GLN A 137 11.33 -10.78 -8.86
C GLN A 137 9.91 -10.37 -8.46
N LEU A 138 9.61 -10.31 -7.16
CA LEU A 138 8.24 -10.13 -6.70
C LEU A 138 7.68 -8.76 -7.10
N ILE A 139 8.43 -7.68 -6.86
CA ILE A 139 7.97 -6.32 -7.16
C ILE A 139 7.72 -6.16 -8.66
N GLU A 140 8.66 -6.58 -9.51
CA GLU A 140 8.54 -6.52 -10.97
C GLU A 140 7.26 -7.23 -11.45
N LEU A 141 6.98 -8.44 -10.95
CA LEU A 141 5.78 -9.20 -11.32
C LEU A 141 4.48 -8.56 -10.83
N LEU A 142 4.50 -7.93 -9.65
CA LEU A 142 3.34 -7.22 -9.11
C LEU A 142 3.07 -5.94 -9.89
N GLU A 143 4.11 -5.19 -10.25
CA GLU A 143 4.01 -3.99 -11.07
C GLU A 143 3.50 -4.31 -12.47
N GLU A 144 4.06 -5.32 -13.13
CA GLU A 144 3.59 -5.78 -14.44
C GLU A 144 2.09 -6.15 -14.39
N ARG A 145 1.67 -6.90 -13.37
CA ARG A 145 0.26 -7.25 -13.18
C ARG A 145 -0.61 -6.04 -12.92
N LEU A 146 -0.15 -5.12 -12.07
CA LEU A 146 -0.89 -3.91 -11.72
C LEU A 146 -1.05 -2.99 -12.94
N GLN A 147 -0.02 -2.85 -13.77
CA GLN A 147 -0.06 -2.08 -15.01
C GLN A 147 -0.99 -2.72 -16.05
N THR A 148 -0.94 -4.04 -16.21
CA THR A 148 -1.72 -4.75 -17.24
C THR A 148 -3.18 -4.93 -16.87
N THR A 149 -3.51 -5.10 -15.58
CA THR A 149 -4.85 -5.47 -15.13
C THR A 149 -5.51 -4.43 -14.23
N GLY A 150 -4.74 -3.46 -13.72
CA GLY A 150 -5.20 -2.51 -12.72
C GLY A 150 -5.40 -3.10 -11.31
N SER A 151 -5.02 -4.36 -11.08
CA SER A 151 -5.21 -5.10 -9.82
C SER A 151 -4.02 -6.01 -9.50
N LEU A 152 -3.86 -6.39 -8.23
CA LEU A 152 -2.91 -7.46 -7.84
C LEU A 152 -3.51 -8.86 -8.00
N PHE A 153 -4.84 -8.96 -8.05
CA PHE A 153 -5.52 -10.22 -8.29
C PHE A 153 -5.50 -10.59 -9.77
N ARG A 154 -5.67 -11.88 -10.07
CA ARG A 154 -5.85 -12.32 -11.44
C ARG A 154 -7.17 -11.77 -12.00
N PRO A 155 -7.21 -11.36 -13.27
CA PRO A 155 -8.48 -11.14 -13.97
C PRO A 155 -9.31 -12.42 -13.92
N VAL A 156 -10.61 -12.27 -13.65
CA VAL A 156 -11.59 -13.36 -13.72
C VAL A 156 -12.08 -13.51 -15.15
#